data_AF-A0A661L550-F1
#
_entry.id   AF-A0A661L550-F1
#
_cell.length_a   1.000
_cell.length_b   1.000
_cell.length_c   1.000
_cell.angle_alpha   90.00
_cell.angle_beta   90.00
_cell.angle_gamma   90.00
#
_symmetry.space_group_name_H-M   'P 1'
#
loop_
_entity.id
_entity.type
_entity.pdbx_description
1 polymer ?
#
loop_
_entity_poly.entity_id
_entity_poly.type
_entity_poly.pdbx_seq_one_letter_code
_entity_poly.pdbx_strand_id
1 'polypeptide(L)' 'MCEEHCPTSPKAIYLRREMVKTRNGRPLEMQLPFVDLKRCVGCGICENKCPIKGDAAIKVIAAGESRSLKNQILL' A
#
# COMPACT_ATOMS: atom_id res chain seq x y z
N MET A 1 9.36 -2.26 -6.94
CA MET A 1 9.68 -1.90 -5.55
C MET A 1 8.67 -2.42 -4.53
N CYS A 2 7.48 -1.83 -4.38
CA CYS A 2 6.54 -2.26 -3.31
C CYS A 2 6.12 -3.73 -3.42
N GLU A 3 5.81 -4.19 -4.64
CA GLU A 3 5.44 -5.57 -4.95
C GLU A 3 6.55 -6.58 -4.56
N GLU A 4 7.81 -6.26 -4.85
CA GLU A 4 8.95 -7.14 -4.56
C GLU A 4 9.14 -7.39 -3.07
N HIS A 5 8.87 -6.37 -2.25
CA HIS A 5 9.03 -6.40 -0.80
C HIS A 5 7.86 -7.07 -0.07
N CYS A 6 6.75 -7.37 -0.75
CA CYS A 6 5.62 -8.04 -0.12
C CYS A 6 6.00 -9.50 0.21
N PRO A 7 5.97 -9.93 1.48
CA PRO A 7 6.44 -11.26 1.86
C PRO A 7 5.42 -12.37 1.58
N THR A 8 4.19 -12.03 1.21
CA THR A 8 3.11 -13.02 1.05
C THR A 8 3.23 -13.77 -0.28
N SER A 9 2.75 -15.01 -0.28
CA SER A 9 2.58 -15.82 -1.49
C SER A 9 1.15 -16.37 -1.52
N PRO A 10 0.27 -15.91 -2.44
CA PRO A 10 0.51 -14.89 -3.47
C PRO A 10 0.82 -13.49 -2.91
N LYS A 11 1.49 -12.65 -3.71
CA LYS A 11 1.77 -11.26 -3.34
C LYS A 11 0.46 -10.50 -3.08
N ALA A 12 0.44 -9.71 -2.01
CA ALA A 12 -0.69 -8.84 -1.66
C ALA A 12 -0.59 -7.46 -2.33
N ILE A 13 0.57 -7.10 -2.86
CA ILE A 13 0.81 -5.82 -3.52
C ILE A 13 1.10 -6.06 -5.00
N TYR A 14 0.49 -5.29 -5.88
CA TYR A 14 0.74 -5.31 -7.33
C TYR A 14 0.75 -3.89 -7.91
N LEU A 15 1.43 -3.68 -9.03
CA LEU A 15 1.49 -2.38 -9.71
C LEU A 15 0.44 -2.26 -10.81
N ARG A 16 -0.19 -1.08 -10.93
CA ARG A 16 -1.14 -0.74 -12.00
C ARG A 16 -0.78 0.59 -12.63
N ARG A 17 -0.88 0.70 -13.96
CA ARG A 17 -0.66 1.96 -14.69
C ARG A 17 -1.93 2.79 -14.64
N GLU A 18 -1.80 4.04 -14.18
CA GLU A 18 -2.90 5.00 -14.15
C GLU A 18 -2.44 6.39 -14.58
N MET A 19 -3.36 7.18 -15.13
CA MET A 19 -3.13 8.57 -15.50
C MET A 19 -3.36 9.47 -14.28
N VAL A 20 -2.28 10.01 -13.73
CA VAL A 20 -2.33 10.92 -12.58
C VAL A 20 -2.16 12.37 -13.02
N LYS A 21 -2.86 13.30 -12.35
CA LYS A 21 -2.64 14.73 -12.56
C LYS A 21 -1.41 15.16 -11.78
N THR A 22 -0.42 15.70 -12.48
CA THR A 22 0.75 16.33 -11.85
C THR A 22 0.36 17.65 -11.19
N ARG A 23 1.26 18.21 -10.37
CA ARG A 23 1.09 19.53 -9.74
C ARG A 23 0.77 20.64 -10.74
N ASN A 24 1.23 20.52 -11.99
CA ASN A 24 1.03 21.51 -13.04
C ASN A 24 -0.22 21.22 -13.90
N GLY A 25 -1.09 20.30 -13.46
CA GLY A 25 -2.32 19.93 -14.15
C GLY A 25 -2.15 19.02 -15.37
N ARG A 26 -0.91 18.72 -15.78
CA ARG A 26 -0.64 17.81 -16.90
C ARG A 26 -0.89 16.36 -16.48
N PRO A 27 -1.53 15.54 -17.32
CA PRO A 27 -1.66 14.12 -17.07
C PRO A 27 -0.30 13.43 -17.29
N LEU A 28 0.04 12.50 -16.40
CA LEU A 28 1.23 11.66 -16.47
C LEU A 28 0.82 10.22 -16.21
N GLU A 29 1.25 9.29 -17.07
CA GLU A 29 1.09 7.87 -16.80
C GLU A 29 2.10 7.44 -15.73
N MET A 30 1.62 6.81 -14.66
CA MET A 30 2.47 6.37 -13.56
C MET A 30 2.03 4.99 -13.07
N GLN A 31 2.99 4.20 -12.59
CA GLN A 31 2.69 2.92 -11.93
C GLN A 31 2.42 3.16 -10.45
N LEU A 32 1.19 2.88 -10.03
CA LEU A 32 0.74 2.99 -8.64
C LEU A 32 0.64 1.61 -8.00
N PRO A 33 1.03 1.47 -6.72
CA PRO A 33 0.83 0.23 -6.00
C PRO A 33 -0.62 0.08 -5.53
N PHE A 34 -1.16 -1.13 -5.69
CA PHE A 34 -2.46 -1.54 -5.18
C PHE A 34 -2.29 -2.68 -4.19
N VAL A 35 -3.13 -2.69 -3.15
CA VAL A 35 -3.05 -3.68 -2.06
C VAL A 35 -4.33 -4.51 -2.03
N ASP A 36 -4.20 -5.81 -2.16
CA ASP A 36 -5.26 -6.77 -1.83
C ASP A 36 -5.30 -6.97 -0.31
N LEU A 37 -6.26 -6.30 0.33
CA LEU A 37 -6.44 -6.35 1.79
C LEU A 37 -6.74 -7.77 2.31
N LYS A 38 -7.28 -8.67 1.48
CA LYS A 38 -7.54 -10.06 1.90
C LYS A 38 -6.25 -10.87 2.05
N ARG A 39 -5.18 -10.45 1.39
CA ARG A 39 -3.86 -11.11 1.41
C ARG A 39 -2.85 -10.35 2.26
N CYS A 40 -3.05 -9.05 2.45
CA CYS A 40 -2.15 -8.21 3.22
C CYS A 40 -2.18 -8.61 4.70
N VAL A 41 -1.00 -8.89 5.27
CA VAL A 41 -0.84 -9.30 6.67
C VAL A 41 -0.43 -8.14 7.60
N GLY A 42 -0.37 -6.91 7.10
CA GLY A 42 0.00 -5.74 7.92
C GLY A 42 1.44 -5.73 8.42
N CYS A 43 2.40 -6.33 7.70
CA CYS A 43 3.80 -6.42 8.13
C CYS A 43 4.59 -5.10 8.12
N GLY A 44 4.12 -4.06 7.43
CA GLY A 44 4.79 -2.74 7.38
C GLY A 44 6.05 -2.63 6.51
N ILE A 45 6.51 -3.71 5.86
CA ILE A 45 7.76 -3.67 5.05
C ILE A 45 7.66 -2.67 3.90
N CYS A 46 6.51 -2.63 3.20
CA CYS A 46 6.30 -1.71 2.08
C CYS A 46 6.36 -0.23 2.47
N GLU A 47 5.87 0.10 3.67
CA GLU A 47 5.94 1.44 4.24
C GLU A 47 7.39 1.78 4.64
N ASN A 48 8.06 0.88 5.38
CA ASN A 48 9.42 1.09 5.87
C ASN A 48 10.47 1.19 4.76
N LYS A 49 10.30 0.42 3.67
CA LYS A 49 11.23 0.40 2.53
C LYS A 49 10.87 1.40 1.43
N CYS A 50 9.88 2.27 1.66
CA CYS A 50 9.54 3.29 0.69
C CYS A 50 10.72 4.27 0.54
N PRO A 51 11.28 4.45 -0.68
CA PRO A 51 12.45 5.32 -0.87
C PRO A 51 12.11 6.82 -0.89
N ILE A 52 10.82 7.16 -0.82
CA ILE A 52 10.34 8.54 -0.89
C ILE A 52 10.57 9.21 0.47
N LYS A 53 11.22 10.38 0.47
CA LYS A 53 11.48 11.17 1.70
C LYS A 53 10.23 11.79 2.32
N GLY A 54 9.12 11.81 1.58
CA GLY A 54 7.81 12.28 2.04
C GLY A 54 6.94 11.12 2.54
N ASP A 55 5.63 11.25 2.34
CA ASP A 55 4.71 10.17 2.68
C ASP A 55 4.95 8.92 1.82
N ALA A 56 5.00 7.77 2.49
CA ALA A 56 5.07 6.48 1.82
C ALA A 56 3.81 6.23 0.97
N ALA A 57 3.99 5.56 -0.16
CA ALA A 57 2.88 5.25 -1.07
C ALA A 57 1.84 4.29 -0.45
N ILE A 58 2.26 3.46 0.50
CA ILE A 58 1.37 2.60 1.31
C ILE A 58 1.67 2.89 2.78
N LYS A 59 0.62 3.11 3.57
CA LYS A 59 0.69 3.23 5.03
C LYS A 59 -0.01 2.05 5.67
N VAL A 60 0.62 1.42 6.66
CA VAL A 60 0.02 0.30 7.39
C VAL A 60 -0.46 0.82 8.74
N ILE A 61 -1.75 0.66 8.99
CA ILE A 61 -2.39 1.06 10.25
C ILE A 61 -2.98 -0.17 10.95
N ALA A 62 -3.17 -0.09 12.26
CA ALA A 62 -3.76 -1.17 13.05
C ALA A 62 -5.27 -1.34 12.82
N ALA A 63 -5.93 -0.42 12.12
CA ALA A 63 -7.37 -0.50 11.88
C ALA A 63 -7.72 -1.78 11.09
N GLY A 64 -8.65 -2.57 11.63
CA GLY A 64 -9.13 -3.82 11.06
C GLY A 64 -8.26 -5.04 11.40
N GLU A 65 -7.29 -4.92 12.30
CA GLU A 65 -6.46 -6.07 12.69
C GLU A 65 -7.20 -7.07 13.59
N SER A 66 -6.85 -8.35 13.47
CA SER A 66 -7.49 -9.43 14.23
C SER A 66 -6.97 -9.59 15.66
N ARG A 67 -5.80 -9.03 15.99
CA ARG A 67 -5.15 -9.20 17.31
C ARG A 67 -5.75 -8.37 18.44
N SER A 68 -6.54 -7.34 18.11
CA SER A 68 -7.08 -6.39 19.09
C SER A 68 -8.55 -6.12 18.83
N LEU A 69 -9.40 -6.41 19.83
CA LEU A 69 -10.83 -6.09 19.79
C LEU A 69 -11.10 -4.58 19.64
N LYS A 70 -10.21 -3.73 20.18
CA LYS A 70 -10.33 -2.26 20.09
C LYS A 70 -10.09 -1.73 18.67
N ASN A 71 -9.35 -2.48 17.86
CA ASN A 71 -8.93 -2.06 16.53
C ASN A 71 -9.79 -2.67 15.42
N GLN A 72 -10.85 -3.42 15.75
CA GLN A 72 -11.77 -3.96 14.76
C GLN A 72 -12.59 -2.85 14.11
N ILE A 73 -12.69 -2.86 12.79
CA ILE A 73 -13.57 -1.95 12.05
C ILE A 73 -14.99 -2.51 12.21
N LEU A 74 -15.80 -1.85 13.04
CA LEU A 74 -17.23 -2.09 13.12
C LEU A 74 -17.86 -1.54 11.83
N LEU A 75 -18.23 -2.44 10.90
CA LEU A 75 -19.04 -2.12 9.72
C LEU A 75 -20.52 -2.26 10.03
#